data_AF-A0A0G1L937-F1
#
_entry.id   AF-A0A0G1L937-F1
#
_cell.length_a   1.000
_cell.length_b   1.000
_cell.length_c   1.000
_cell.angle_alpha   90.00
_cell.angle_beta   90.00
_cell.angle_gamma   90.00
#
_symmetry.space_group_name_H-M   'P 1'
#
loop_
_entity.id
_entity.type
_entity.pdbx_description
1 polymer ?
#
loop_
_entity_poly.entity_id
_entity_poly.type
_entity_poly.pdbx_seq_one_letter_code
_entity_poly.pdbx_strand_id
1 'polypeptide(L)'
;MTLLKQDNVCPLSVEVDIAPAFGFGLITDKKGQRPGVPYLLLAAENQTGFVVGQHLAYYEEMYHHLSDIMERILLESPMHLPHQFLIKQEITRRNLQPLARSLNIKIKKTSRLTAIAEARRALSRFTSRTVS
;
A
#
# COMPACT_ATOMS: atom_id res chain seq x y z
N MET A 1 -5.41 41.16 14.07
CA MET A 1 -5.40 39.68 14.12
C MET A 1 -5.79 39.16 12.77
N THR A 2 -4.80 38.85 11.93
CA THR A 2 -5.02 38.36 10.57
C THR A 2 -5.26 36.87 10.65
N LEU A 3 -6.50 36.44 10.36
CA LEU A 3 -6.83 35.03 10.18
C LEU A 3 -6.06 34.54 8.95
N LEU A 4 -5.03 33.73 9.17
CA LEU A 4 -4.38 32.97 8.11
C LEU A 4 -5.44 32.07 7.50
N LYS A 5 -5.80 32.33 6.24
CA LYS A 5 -6.53 31.37 5.41
C LYS A 5 -5.71 30.07 5.40
N GLN A 6 -6.28 29.01 5.95
CA GLN A 6 -5.81 27.64 5.78
C GLN A 6 -6.08 27.21 4.33
N ASP A 7 -5.37 27.83 3.38
CA ASP A 7 -5.42 27.45 1.98
C ASP A 7 -4.43 26.30 1.75
N ASN A 8 -4.96 25.17 1.25
CA ASN A 8 -4.23 24.02 0.67
C ASN A 8 -3.56 23.00 1.61
N VAL A 9 -4.26 22.49 2.64
CA VAL A 9 -3.91 21.16 3.16
C VAL A 9 -4.38 20.13 2.14
N CYS A 10 -3.45 19.57 1.35
CA CYS A 10 -3.76 18.46 0.46
C CYS A 10 -4.29 17.30 1.33
N PRO A 11 -5.50 16.78 1.06
CA PRO A 11 -6.11 15.80 1.94
C PRO A 11 -5.23 14.56 2.01
N LEU A 12 -5.02 14.07 3.23
CA LEU A 12 -4.18 12.90 3.50
C LEU A 12 -4.58 11.75 2.57
N SER A 13 -3.62 11.27 1.78
CA SER A 13 -3.85 10.28 0.74
C SER A 13 -2.87 9.15 0.90
N VAL A 14 -3.33 7.92 0.75
CA VAL A 14 -2.48 6.73 0.79
C VAL A 14 -2.46 6.08 -0.58
N GLU A 15 -1.27 5.93 -1.13
CA GLU A 15 -1.03 5.08 -2.29
C GLU A 15 -1.06 3.62 -1.86
N VAL A 16 -1.75 2.77 -2.63
CA VAL A 16 -1.80 1.33 -2.40
C VAL A 16 -1.46 0.60 -3.69
N ASP A 17 -0.44 -0.26 -3.62
CA ASP A 17 0.00 -1.11 -4.73
C ASP A 17 0.14 -2.55 -4.28
N ILE A 18 -0.21 -3.48 -5.16
CA ILE A 18 0.01 -4.91 -4.96
C ILE A 18 0.77 -5.42 -6.17
N ALA A 19 1.98 -5.93 -5.97
CA ALA A 19 2.82 -6.41 -7.06
C ALA A 19 3.56 -7.68 -6.66
N PRO A 20 3.92 -8.55 -7.64
CA PRO A 20 4.77 -9.70 -7.36
C PRO A 20 6.10 -9.23 -6.76
N ALA A 21 6.55 -9.93 -5.72
CA ALA A 21 7.72 -9.58 -4.94
C ALA A 21 8.94 -10.43 -5.39
N PHE A 22 9.37 -10.25 -6.65
CA PHE A 22 10.42 -11.06 -7.29
C PHE A 22 11.79 -11.08 -6.57
N GLY A 23 12.03 -10.21 -5.59
CA GLY A 23 13.23 -10.19 -4.75
C GLY A 23 13.13 -10.93 -3.41
N PHE A 24 11.96 -11.46 -3.04
CA PHE A 24 11.72 -12.10 -1.74
C PHE A 24 11.86 -13.64 -1.77
N GLY A 25 12.35 -14.20 -2.87
CA GLY A 25 12.43 -15.65 -3.06
C GLY A 25 11.06 -16.30 -3.28
N LEU A 26 11.06 -17.60 -3.59
CA LEU A 26 9.83 -18.38 -3.65
C LEU A 26 9.44 -18.76 -2.22
N ILE A 27 8.19 -18.51 -1.84
CA ILE A 27 7.66 -18.97 -0.55
C ILE A 27 7.06 -20.35 -0.76
N THR A 28 7.11 -21.19 0.29
CA THR A 28 6.30 -22.41 0.40
C THR A 28 5.51 -22.35 1.70
N ASP A 29 4.18 -22.27 1.61
CA ASP A 29 3.29 -22.29 2.78
C ASP A 29 3.18 -23.72 3.36
N LYS A 30 3.18 -24.78 2.53
CA LYS A 30 2.98 -26.17 2.97
C LYS A 30 3.86 -27.19 2.23
N LYS A 31 4.21 -28.28 2.93
CA LYS A 31 4.85 -29.46 2.31
C LYS A 31 3.98 -29.97 1.15
N GLY A 32 4.52 -29.93 -0.07
CA GLY A 32 3.88 -30.46 -1.27
C GLY A 32 3.25 -29.44 -2.23
N GLN A 33 3.22 -28.14 -1.87
CA GLN A 33 2.82 -27.10 -2.81
C GLN A 33 3.98 -26.67 -3.72
N ARG A 34 3.66 -26.29 -4.97
CA ARG A 34 4.64 -25.66 -5.86
C ARG A 34 5.05 -24.30 -5.29
N PRO A 35 6.37 -24.04 -5.13
CA PRO A 35 6.84 -22.73 -4.70
C PRO A 35 6.32 -21.65 -5.65
N GLY A 36 5.72 -20.60 -5.09
CA GLY A 36 5.11 -19.51 -5.84
C GLY A 36 5.79 -18.18 -5.53
N VAL A 37 5.72 -17.25 -6.48
CA VAL A 37 6.16 -15.87 -6.25
C VAL A 37 5.11 -15.18 -5.38
N PRO A 38 5.48 -14.67 -4.20
CA PRO A 38 4.55 -13.96 -3.34
C PRO A 38 4.22 -12.58 -3.92
N TYR A 39 3.11 -12.00 -3.46
CA TYR A 39 2.70 -10.64 -3.77
C TYR A 39 2.93 -9.77 -2.55
N LEU A 40 3.53 -8.61 -2.77
CA LEU A 40 3.70 -7.56 -1.77
C LEU A 40 2.62 -6.51 -1.96
N LEU A 41 1.81 -6.31 -0.93
CA LEU A 41 1.04 -5.10 -0.72
C LEU A 41 1.94 -4.07 -0.08
N LEU A 42 1.95 -2.86 -0.64
CA LEU A 42 2.61 -1.70 -0.05
C LEU A 42 1.61 -0.55 0.02
N ALA A 43 1.51 0.05 1.20
CA ALA A 43 0.74 1.26 1.45
C ALA A 43 1.69 2.39 1.88
N ALA A 44 1.64 3.53 1.20
CA ALA A 44 2.50 4.67 1.49
C ALA A 44 1.71 5.99 1.52
N GLU A 45 2.01 6.84 2.49
CA GLU A 45 1.47 8.20 2.56
C GLU A 45 2.03 9.03 1.38
N ASN A 46 1.14 9.70 0.65
CA ASN A 46 1.42 10.28 -0.65
C ASN A 46 2.33 11.54 -0.61
N GLN A 47 2.35 12.30 0.48
CA GLN A 47 3.15 13.54 0.58
C GLN A 47 4.59 13.28 1.00
N THR A 48 4.79 12.35 1.92
CA THR A 48 6.07 12.06 2.57
C THR A 48 6.76 10.81 2.02
N GLY A 49 6.01 9.94 1.34
CA GLY A 49 6.51 8.62 0.96
C GLY A 49 6.66 7.66 2.14
N PHE A 50 6.16 8.02 3.32
CA PHE A 50 6.23 7.18 4.50
C PHE A 50 5.42 5.90 4.28
N VAL A 51 6.07 4.73 4.46
CA VAL A 51 5.41 3.43 4.34
C VAL A 51 4.57 3.21 5.58
N VAL A 52 3.25 3.22 5.41
CA VAL A 52 2.28 3.07 6.51
C VAL A 52 1.99 1.60 6.80
N GLY A 53 2.22 0.72 5.83
CA GLY A 53 2.06 -0.71 6.01
C GLY A 53 2.55 -1.51 4.81
N GLN A 54 2.84 -2.78 5.07
CA GLN A 54 3.19 -3.76 4.06
C GLN A 54 2.64 -5.13 4.44
N HIS A 55 2.34 -5.96 3.44
CA HIS A 55 1.91 -7.34 3.67
C HIS A 55 2.41 -8.24 2.54
N LEU A 56 2.82 -9.46 2.86
CA LEU A 56 3.34 -10.43 1.91
C LEU A 56 2.48 -11.70 1.98
N ALA A 57 1.83 -12.06 0.88
CA ALA A 57 0.98 -13.24 0.80
C ALA A 57 0.93 -13.78 -0.63
N TYR A 58 0.38 -14.98 -0.84
CA TYR A 58 0.09 -15.45 -2.19
C TYR A 58 -1.05 -14.66 -2.82
N TYR A 59 -1.17 -14.73 -4.14
CA TYR A 59 -2.18 -13.97 -4.89
C TYR A 59 -3.61 -14.17 -4.35
N GLU A 60 -4.02 -15.42 -4.14
CA GLU A 60 -5.38 -15.73 -3.69
C GLU A 60 -5.63 -15.20 -2.28
N GLU A 61 -4.72 -15.49 -1.34
CA GLU A 61 -4.79 -15.02 0.04
C GLU A 61 -4.78 -13.48 0.13
N MET A 62 -3.88 -12.84 -0.64
CA MET A 62 -3.73 -11.38 -0.70
C MET A 62 -5.05 -10.70 -1.08
N TYR A 63 -5.72 -11.17 -2.13
CA TYR A 63 -6.96 -10.56 -2.58
C TYR A 63 -8.18 -10.99 -1.76
N HIS A 64 -8.18 -12.20 -1.21
CA HIS A 64 -9.27 -12.67 -0.35
C HIS A 64 -9.34 -11.88 0.96
N HIS A 65 -8.18 -11.52 1.53
CA HIS A 65 -8.08 -10.80 2.81
C HIS A 65 -7.70 -9.33 2.66
N LEU A 66 -7.75 -8.77 1.45
CA LEU A 66 -7.23 -7.43 1.18
C LEU A 66 -7.88 -6.34 2.04
N SER A 67 -9.19 -6.42 2.28
CA SER A 67 -9.88 -5.44 3.13
C SER A 67 -9.41 -5.54 4.59
N ASP A 68 -9.34 -6.75 5.14
CA ASP A 68 -8.90 -6.99 6.53
C ASP A 68 -7.45 -6.55 6.74
N ILE A 69 -6.57 -6.86 5.77
CA ILE A 69 -5.17 -6.44 5.78
C ILE A 69 -5.07 -4.92 5.80
N MET A 70 -5.83 -4.24 4.93
CA MET A 70 -5.80 -2.77 4.87
C MET A 70 -6.43 -2.11 6.10
N GLU A 71 -7.51 -2.68 6.64
CA GLU A 71 -8.10 -2.19 7.89
C GLU A 71 -7.09 -2.26 9.03
N ARG A 72 -6.40 -3.39 9.18
CA ARG A 72 -5.34 -3.55 10.18
C ARG A 72 -4.21 -2.55 9.99
N ILE A 73 -3.73 -2.35 8.76
CA ILE A 73 -2.71 -1.35 8.45
C ILE A 73 -3.17 0.05 8.87
N LEU A 74 -4.43 0.41 8.61
CA LEU A 74 -4.98 1.70 9.01
C LEU A 74 -5.08 1.86 10.53
N LEU A 75 -5.51 0.82 11.25
CA LEU A 75 -5.66 0.84 12.70
C LEU A 75 -4.32 0.86 13.44
N GLU A 76 -3.30 0.19 12.90
CA GLU A 76 -1.95 0.13 13.49
C GLU A 76 -1.08 1.33 13.07
N SER A 77 -1.51 2.11 12.07
CA SER A 77 -0.74 3.27 11.62
C SER A 77 -0.79 4.40 12.64
N PRO A 78 0.34 5.09 12.93
CA PRO A 78 0.34 6.32 13.73
C PRO A 78 -0.30 7.51 13.00
N MET A 79 -0.73 7.31 11.75
CA MET A 79 -1.31 8.32 10.89
C MET A 79 -2.84 8.37 11.08
N HIS A 80 -3.42 9.55 10.91
CA HIS A 80 -4.88 9.69 10.83
C HIS A 80 -5.45 8.88 9.65
N LEU A 81 -6.74 8.56 9.73
CA LEU A 81 -7.45 7.91 8.64
C LEU A 81 -7.32 8.74 7.34
N PRO A 82 -6.91 8.14 6.20
CA PRO A 82 -6.76 8.88 4.97
C PRO A 82 -8.12 9.28 4.40
N HIS A 83 -8.15 10.42 3.71
CA HIS A 83 -9.36 10.88 3.00
C HIS A 83 -9.57 10.11 1.70
N GLN A 84 -8.48 9.58 1.13
CA GLN A 84 -8.55 8.80 -0.09
C GLN A 84 -7.43 7.77 -0.24
N PHE A 85 -7.74 6.68 -0.94
CA PHE A 85 -6.78 5.78 -1.53
C PHE A 85 -6.48 6.13 -2.98
N LEU A 86 -5.21 6.15 -3.33
CA LEU A 86 -4.72 6.25 -4.70
C LEU A 86 -4.32 4.85 -5.17
N ILE A 87 -5.00 4.34 -6.20
CA ILE A 87 -4.85 2.95 -6.65
C ILE A 87 -4.66 2.90 -8.16
N LYS A 88 -3.73 2.06 -8.63
CA LYS A 88 -3.50 1.83 -10.07
C LYS A 88 -4.35 0.71 -10.64
N GLN A 89 -4.43 -0.41 -9.92
CA GLN A 89 -5.04 -1.65 -10.42
C GLN A 89 -6.55 -1.71 -10.12
N GLU A 90 -7.36 -2.08 -11.12
CA GLU A 90 -8.82 -2.17 -10.99
C GLU A 90 -9.25 -3.26 -10.01
N ILE A 91 -8.50 -4.36 -9.93
CA ILE A 91 -8.78 -5.45 -8.98
C ILE A 91 -8.61 -4.98 -7.53
N THR A 92 -7.53 -4.28 -7.20
CA THR A 92 -7.30 -3.68 -5.88
C THR A 92 -8.40 -2.68 -5.54
N ARG A 93 -8.78 -1.83 -6.51
CA ARG A 93 -9.88 -0.85 -6.35
C ARG A 93 -11.19 -1.51 -5.96
N ARG A 94 -11.57 -2.59 -6.66
CA ARG A 94 -12.82 -3.33 -6.42
C ARG A 94 -12.82 -4.00 -5.06
N ASN A 95 -11.71 -4.63 -4.68
CA ASN A 95 -11.59 -5.34 -3.41
C ASN A 95 -11.54 -4.41 -2.19
N LEU A 96 -11.01 -3.18 -2.34
CA LEU A 96 -11.02 -2.17 -1.26
C LEU A 96 -12.28 -1.31 -1.21
N GLN A 97 -13.15 -1.42 -2.21
CA GLN A 97 -14.38 -0.63 -2.28
C GLN A 97 -15.29 -0.80 -1.04
N PRO A 98 -15.48 -2.01 -0.47
CA PRO A 98 -16.29 -2.21 0.73
C PRO A 98 -15.70 -1.47 1.94
N LEU A 99 -14.41 -1.67 2.24
CA LEU A 99 -13.70 -0.98 3.32
C LEU A 99 -13.79 0.53 3.17
N ALA A 100 -13.49 1.04 1.97
CA ALA A 100 -13.49 2.47 1.71
C ALA A 100 -14.88 3.10 1.92
N ARG A 101 -15.97 2.40 1.57
CA ARG A 101 -17.33 2.85 1.85
C ARG A 101 -17.63 2.88 3.35
N SER A 102 -17.22 1.83 4.08
CA SER A 102 -17.47 1.76 5.53
C SER A 102 -16.75 2.84 6.32
N LEU A 103 -15.57 3.27 5.86
CA LEU A 103 -14.73 4.27 6.51
C LEU A 103 -14.85 5.67 5.90
N ASN A 104 -15.78 5.88 4.96
CA ASN A 104 -15.95 7.13 4.22
C ASN A 104 -14.66 7.64 3.53
N ILE A 105 -13.84 6.70 3.04
CA ILE A 105 -12.61 6.96 2.28
C ILE A 105 -12.94 6.95 0.79
N LYS A 106 -12.44 7.93 0.04
CA LYS A 106 -12.59 7.94 -1.43
C LYS A 106 -11.58 6.99 -2.07
N ILE A 107 -11.93 6.33 -3.16
CA ILE A 107 -10.93 5.62 -3.97
C ILE A 107 -10.77 6.33 -5.30
N LYS A 108 -9.55 6.78 -5.60
CA LYS A 108 -9.19 7.42 -6.85
C LYS A 108 -8.26 6.53 -7.64
N LYS A 109 -8.66 6.21 -8.87
CA LYS A 109 -7.77 5.53 -9.83
C LYS A 109 -6.72 6.51 -10.33
N THR A 110 -5.45 6.11 -10.33
CA THR A 110 -4.32 6.91 -10.83
C THR A 110 -3.44 6.08 -11.75
N SER A 111 -2.76 6.74 -12.69
CA SER A 111 -1.78 6.09 -13.56
C SER A 111 -0.41 5.93 -12.89
N ARG A 112 -0.15 6.71 -11.82
CA ARG A 112 1.14 6.78 -11.12
C ARG A 112 0.97 6.75 -9.61
N LEU A 113 1.87 6.02 -8.97
CA LEU A 113 2.01 5.91 -7.52
C LEU A 113 3.45 6.34 -7.18
N THR A 114 3.62 7.65 -6.97
CA THR A 114 4.93 8.29 -6.84
C THR A 114 5.57 7.96 -5.50
N ALA A 115 4.82 8.02 -4.40
CA ALA A 115 5.30 7.69 -3.06
C ALA A 115 5.78 6.22 -2.98
N ILE A 116 5.02 5.29 -3.56
CA ILE A 116 5.42 3.88 -3.64
C ILE A 116 6.65 3.70 -4.54
N ALA A 117 6.75 4.43 -5.66
CA ALA A 117 7.92 4.37 -6.52
C ALA A 117 9.19 4.87 -5.79
N GLU A 118 9.06 5.92 -4.97
CA GLU A 118 10.14 6.43 -4.14
C GLU A 118 10.52 5.46 -3.03
N ALA A 119 9.55 4.90 -2.31
CA ALA A 119 9.80 3.88 -1.28
C ALA A 119 10.55 2.66 -1.84
N ARG A 120 10.13 2.16 -3.01
CA ARG A 120 10.83 1.07 -3.71
C ARG A 120 12.26 1.45 -4.07
N ARG A 121 12.49 2.65 -4.61
CA ARG A 121 13.84 3.15 -4.94
C ARG A 121 14.73 3.28 -3.70
N ALA A 122 14.17 3.77 -2.59
CA ALA A 122 14.88 3.90 -1.32
C ALA A 122 15.30 2.52 -0.79
N LEU A 123 14.38 1.54 -0.79
CA LEU A 123 14.66 0.17 -0.40
C LEU A 123 15.76 -0.46 -1.28
N SER A 124 15.67 -0.32 -2.60
CA SER A 124 16.69 -0.85 -3.52
C SER A 124 18.07 -0.25 -3.28
N ARG A 125 18.16 1.06 -2.99
CA ARG A 125 19.44 1.73 -2.67
C ARG A 125 20.01 1.26 -1.34
N PHE A 126 19.15 0.99 -0.36
CA PHE A 126 19.58 0.45 0.93
C PHE A 126 20.16 -0.96 0.75
N THR A 127 19.43 -1.85 0.07
CA THR A 127 19.87 -3.24 -0.12
C THR A 127 21.11 -3.35 -1.00
N SER A 128 21.30 -2.47 -1.99
CA SER A 128 22.50 -2.49 -2.84
C SER A 128 23.78 -2.09 -2.09
N ARG A 129 23.66 -1.35 -0.97
CA ARG A 129 24.80 -0.93 -0.15
C ARG A 129 25.25 -1.99 0.86
N THR A 130 24.37 -2.90 1.24
CA THR A 130 24.65 -3.91 2.28
C THR A 130 25.28 -5.19 1.72
N VAL A 131 25.34 -5.33 0.39
CA VAL A 131 26.00 -6.45 -0.31
C VAL A 131 27.38 -6.02 -0.85
N SER A 132 28.00 -5.00 -0.23
CA SER A 132 29.37 -4.55 -0.52
C SER A 132 30.33 -5.05 0.54
#